data_AF-A0A836KQ23-F1
#
_entry.id   AF-A0A836KQ23-F1
#
_cell.length_a   1.000
_cell.length_b   1.000
_cell.length_c   1.000
_cell.angle_alpha   90.00
_cell.angle_beta   90.00
_cell.angle_gamma   90.00
#
_symmetry.space_group_name_H-M   'P 1'
#
loop_
_entity.id
_entity.type
_entity.pdbx_description
1 polymer ?
#
loop_
_entity_poly.entity_id
_entity_poly.type
_entity_poly.pdbx_seq_one_letter_code
_entity_poly.pdbx_strand_id
1 'polypeptide(L)'
;MLRCLSRCLWYQFKDVKEKAIFEKFCNAKLQQGVHPSDVDMEELARESGIVPPSSVNVVDFVREKEMVQEMLQEQRLRRIARREAFLEWQAGQREKGAAHRLARQSRKAEKYKRRHYHATSGRMLPLLLSPGEAPPEPRMPASAPKSRALPTEFLGGRLHEKWYAVPLSLGRK
;
A
#
# COMPACT_ATOMS: atom_id res chain seq x y z
N MET A 1 36.68 -60.08 27.35
CA MET A 1 36.77 -58.65 26.96
C MET A 1 36.49 -58.53 25.47
N LEU A 2 35.23 -58.32 25.08
CA LEU A 2 34.79 -58.28 23.68
C LEU A 2 34.14 -56.92 23.36
N ARG A 3 34.89 -56.14 22.56
CA ARG A 3 34.45 -55.25 21.46
C ARG A 3 33.34 -54.24 21.76
N CYS A 4 33.76 -53.06 22.21
CA CYS A 4 33.05 -51.81 21.94
C CYS A 4 33.28 -51.43 20.45
N LEU A 5 32.48 -51.98 19.55
CA LEU A 5 32.36 -51.42 18.20
C LEU A 5 31.32 -50.31 18.28
N SER A 6 31.82 -49.08 18.34
CA SER A 6 31.06 -47.86 18.10
C SER A 6 30.13 -48.06 16.89
N ARG A 7 28.83 -48.12 17.15
CA ARG A 7 27.79 -47.93 16.14
C ARG A 7 27.93 -46.51 15.62
N CYS A 8 28.83 -46.30 14.66
CA CYS A 8 28.84 -45.10 13.84
C CYS A 8 27.47 -45.04 13.17
N LEU A 9 26.72 -43.97 13.39
CA LEU A 9 25.58 -43.66 12.52
C LEU A 9 26.16 -43.44 11.11
N TRP A 10 25.96 -44.41 10.21
CA TRP A 10 26.29 -44.28 8.79
C TRP A 10 25.34 -43.32 8.05
N TYR A 11 24.52 -42.57 8.76
CA TYR A 11 23.57 -41.61 8.20
C TYR A 11 23.93 -40.18 8.59
N GLN A 12 24.28 -39.38 7.59
CA GLN A 12 24.43 -37.93 7.73
C GLN A 12 23.06 -37.28 7.56
N PHE A 13 22.48 -36.81 8.66
CA PHE A 13 21.26 -35.98 8.63
C PHE A 13 21.56 -34.69 7.84
N LYS A 14 20.71 -34.35 6.87
CA LYS A 14 20.88 -33.13 6.06
C LYS A 14 20.18 -31.93 6.70
N ASP A 15 19.14 -32.17 7.50
CA ASP A 15 18.37 -31.14 8.19
C ASP A 15 18.18 -31.47 9.69
N VAL A 16 18.14 -30.45 10.54
CA VAL A 16 17.78 -30.53 11.96
C VAL A 16 16.38 -31.13 12.14
N LYS A 17 15.46 -30.89 11.19
CA LYS A 17 14.12 -31.47 11.22
C LYS A 17 14.13 -32.99 11.08
N GLU A 18 14.96 -33.52 10.17
CA GLU A 18 15.09 -34.96 9.96
C GLU A 18 15.62 -35.64 11.22
N LYS A 19 16.63 -35.04 11.86
CA LYS A 19 17.15 -35.50 13.15
C LYS A 19 16.06 -35.49 14.24
N ALA A 20 15.27 -34.42 14.34
CA ALA A 20 14.21 -34.31 15.33
C ALA A 20 13.07 -35.32 15.13
N ILE A 21 12.74 -35.65 13.87
CA ILE A 21 11.76 -36.70 13.54
C ILE A 21 12.32 -38.07 13.96
N PHE A 22 13.57 -38.35 13.59
CA PHE A 22 14.22 -39.61 13.92
C PHE A 22 14.31 -39.85 15.44
N GLU A 23 14.71 -38.84 16.21
CA GLU A 23 14.77 -38.90 17.67
C GLU A 23 13.40 -39.17 18.30
N LYS A 24 12.31 -38.62 17.75
CA LYS A 24 10.95 -38.93 18.22
C LYS A 24 10.60 -40.39 18.03
N PHE A 25 10.96 -40.97 16.89
CA PHE A 25 10.73 -42.39 16.60
C PHE A 25 11.61 -43.29 17.49
N CYS A 26 12.87 -42.93 17.74
CA CYS A 26 13.72 -43.63 18.71
C CYS A 26 13.07 -43.64 20.10
N ASN A 27 12.65 -42.46 20.58
CA ASN A 27 12.02 -42.32 21.89
C ASN A 27 10.70 -43.10 21.99
N ALA A 28 9.92 -43.17 20.91
CA ALA A 28 8.70 -43.97 20.87
C ALA A 28 8.97 -45.48 21.01
N LYS A 29 10.00 -46.01 20.35
CA LYS A 29 10.38 -47.44 20.48
C LYS A 29 10.93 -47.76 21.89
N LEU A 30 11.69 -46.83 22.47
CA LEU A 30 12.15 -46.96 23.86
C LEU A 30 10.97 -46.97 24.86
N GLN A 31 9.95 -46.12 24.63
CA GLN A 31 8.72 -46.12 25.44
C GLN A 31 7.87 -47.38 25.26
N GLN A 32 8.00 -48.06 24.11
CA GLN A 32 7.38 -49.38 23.87
C GLN A 32 8.13 -50.53 24.55
N GLY A 33 9.22 -50.24 25.28
CA GLY A 33 10.01 -51.24 26.02
C GLY A 33 11.08 -51.94 25.19
N VAL A 34 11.38 -51.45 23.97
CA VAL A 34 12.47 -51.98 23.15
C VAL A 34 13.80 -51.54 23.74
N HIS A 35 14.71 -52.49 23.97
CA HIS A 35 16.03 -52.20 24.52
C HIS A 35 16.87 -51.40 23.49
N PRO A 36 17.66 -50.38 23.90
CA PRO A 36 18.42 -49.52 22.97
C PRO A 36 19.34 -50.28 22.00
N SER A 37 19.85 -51.45 22.41
CA SER A 37 20.69 -52.29 21.56
C SER A 37 19.92 -53.02 20.46
N ASP A 38 18.61 -53.24 20.64
CA ASP A 38 17.77 -54.01 19.73
C ASP A 38 17.02 -53.11 18.74
N VAL A 39 17.15 -51.79 18.88
CA VAL A 39 16.64 -50.84 17.90
C VAL A 39 17.47 -50.94 16.62
N ASP A 40 16.87 -51.50 15.56
CA ASP A 40 17.41 -51.41 14.22
C ASP A 40 17.24 -49.99 13.69
N MET A 41 18.36 -49.27 13.59
CA MET A 41 18.40 -47.88 13.15
C MET A 41 17.99 -47.74 11.68
N GLU A 42 18.20 -48.77 10.85
CA GLU A 42 17.88 -48.75 9.41
C GLU A 42 16.40 -49.01 9.16
N GLU A 43 15.78 -49.89 9.94
CA GLU A 43 14.32 -50.08 9.94
C GLU A 43 13.62 -48.82 10.45
N LEU A 44 14.14 -48.22 11.53
CA LEU A 44 13.59 -46.97 12.07
C LEU A 44 13.70 -45.79 11.10
N ALA A 45 14.79 -45.71 10.33
CA ALA A 45 14.98 -44.68 9.31
C ALA A 45 14.00 -44.85 8.14
N ARG A 46 13.60 -46.10 7.83
CA ARG A 46 12.55 -46.42 6.86
C ARG A 46 11.15 -46.10 7.40
N GLU A 47 10.85 -46.48 8.64
CA GLU A 47 9.57 -46.18 9.31
C GLU A 47 9.33 -44.66 9.44
N SER A 48 10.39 -43.89 9.71
CA SER A 48 10.32 -42.42 9.82
C SER A 48 10.26 -41.70 8.46
N GLY A 49 10.30 -42.43 7.34
CA GLY A 49 10.24 -41.88 5.99
C GLY A 49 11.47 -41.07 5.58
N ILE A 50 12.58 -41.20 6.33
CA ILE A 50 13.86 -40.55 6.03
C ILE A 50 14.58 -41.32 4.92
N VAL A 51 14.46 -42.64 4.94
CA VAL A 51 15.00 -43.55 3.92
C VAL A 51 13.84 -44.12 3.11
N PRO A 52 13.93 -44.14 1.76
CA PRO A 52 12.91 -44.78 0.95
C PRO A 52 12.79 -46.26 1.32
N PRO A 53 11.58 -46.85 1.28
CA PRO A 53 11.43 -48.29 1.45
C PRO A 53 12.29 -49.01 0.41
N SER A 54 12.96 -50.09 0.82
CA SER A 54 13.97 -50.82 0.04
C SER A 54 13.50 -51.37 -1.31
N SER A 55 12.24 -51.14 -1.68
CA SER A 55 11.59 -51.56 -2.93
C SER A 55 11.36 -50.41 -3.94
N VAL A 56 11.62 -49.15 -3.59
CA VAL A 56 11.44 -48.02 -4.51
C VAL A 56 12.81 -47.55 -5.01
N ASN A 57 12.99 -47.57 -6.33
CA ASN A 57 14.18 -47.04 -6.99
C ASN A 57 14.45 -45.60 -6.49
N VAL A 58 15.62 -45.38 -5.90
CA VAL A 58 16.00 -44.10 -5.25
C VAL A 58 15.84 -42.92 -6.21
N VAL A 59 16.07 -43.16 -7.50
CA VAL A 59 15.92 -42.15 -8.56
C VAL A 59 14.46 -41.68 -8.67
N ASP A 60 13.50 -42.60 -8.61
CA ASP A 60 12.08 -42.29 -8.74
C ASP A 60 11.57 -41.55 -7.49
N PHE A 61 12.03 -41.94 -6.30
CA PHE A 61 11.71 -41.22 -5.06
C PHE A 61 12.21 -39.77 -5.06
N VAL A 62 13.45 -39.54 -5.51
CA VAL A 62 14.01 -38.18 -5.62
C VAL A 62 13.21 -37.35 -6.62
N ARG A 63 12.86 -37.94 -7.77
CA ARG A 63 12.07 -37.27 -8.80
C ARG A 63 10.66 -36.91 -8.35
N GLU A 64 9.98 -37.81 -7.62
CA GLU A 64 8.67 -37.53 -7.04
C GLU A 64 8.73 -36.41 -6.00
N LYS A 65 9.77 -36.42 -5.14
CA LYS A 65 9.98 -35.35 -4.16
C LYS A 65 10.17 -33.99 -4.83
N GLU A 66 10.98 -33.93 -5.88
CA GLU A 66 11.20 -32.71 -6.67
C GLU A 66 9.89 -32.22 -7.31
N MET A 67 9.13 -33.12 -7.93
CA MET A 67 7.82 -32.79 -8.52
C MET A 67 6.83 -32.23 -7.49
N VAL A 68 6.75 -32.85 -6.30
CA VAL A 68 5.89 -32.36 -5.21
C VAL A 68 6.36 -30.98 -4.73
N GLN A 69 7.67 -30.76 -4.63
CA GLN A 69 8.23 -29.49 -4.23
C GLN A 69 7.92 -28.38 -5.25
N GLU A 70 8.06 -28.66 -6.55
CA GLU A 70 7.69 -27.74 -7.63
C GLU A 70 6.20 -27.41 -7.61
N MET A 71 5.34 -28.41 -7.47
CA MET A 71 3.89 -28.20 -7.35
C MET A 71 3.55 -27.27 -6.18
N LEU A 72 4.18 -27.46 -5.01
CA LEU A 72 3.96 -26.61 -3.84
C LEU A 72 4.44 -25.17 -4.08
N GLN A 73 5.57 -24.99 -4.76
CA GLN A 73 6.06 -23.67 -5.15
C GLN A 73 5.09 -22.98 -6.11
N GLU A 74 4.60 -23.70 -7.12
CA GLU A 74 3.64 -23.17 -8.07
C GLU A 74 2.33 -22.75 -7.38
N GLN A 75 1.80 -23.59 -6.49
CA GLN A 75 0.62 -23.25 -5.70
C GLN A 75 0.84 -22.01 -4.83
N ARG A 76 2.03 -21.86 -4.23
CA ARG A 76 2.39 -20.68 -3.45
C ARG A 76 2.39 -19.43 -4.34
N LEU A 77 3.02 -19.49 -5.51
CA LEU A 77 3.04 -18.38 -6.46
C LEU A 77 1.63 -18.00 -6.92
N ARG A 78 0.80 -19.00 -7.26
CA ARG A 78 -0.61 -18.77 -7.62
C ARG A 78 -1.40 -18.08 -6.50
N ARG A 79 -1.15 -18.43 -5.22
CA ARG A 79 -1.79 -17.75 -4.08
C ARG A 79 -1.34 -16.31 -3.95
N ILE A 80 -0.06 -16.03 -4.15
CA ILE A 80 0.50 -14.68 -4.12
C ILE A 80 -0.11 -13.83 -5.23
N ALA A 81 -0.09 -14.32 -6.48
CA ALA A 81 -0.64 -13.62 -7.64
C ALA A 81 -2.14 -13.28 -7.45
N ARG A 82 -2.94 -14.22 -6.92
CA ARG A 82 -4.36 -13.95 -6.61
C ARG A 82 -4.52 -12.86 -5.55
N ARG A 83 -3.67 -12.86 -4.53
CA ARG A 83 -3.70 -11.85 -3.47
C ARG A 83 -3.31 -10.47 -4.00
N GLU A 84 -2.28 -10.40 -4.83
CA GLU A 84 -1.83 -9.18 -5.48
C GLU A 84 -2.93 -8.60 -6.37
N ALA A 85 -3.52 -9.42 -7.25
CA ALA A 85 -4.64 -9.01 -8.09
C ALA A 85 -5.84 -8.49 -7.29
N PHE A 86 -6.16 -9.14 -6.16
CA PHE A 86 -7.23 -8.67 -5.27
C PHE A 86 -6.91 -7.31 -4.63
N LEU A 87 -5.66 -7.09 -4.20
CA LEU A 87 -5.24 -5.83 -3.60
C LEU A 87 -5.24 -4.69 -4.61
N GLU A 88 -4.78 -4.94 -5.85
CA GLU A 88 -4.86 -3.99 -6.95
C GLU A 88 -6.31 -3.61 -7.26
N TRP A 89 -7.20 -4.60 -7.34
CA TRP A 89 -8.63 -4.35 -7.54
C TRP A 89 -9.21 -3.51 -6.41
N GLN A 90 -8.87 -3.81 -5.16
CA GLN A 90 -9.34 -3.05 -3.99
C GLN A 90 -8.80 -1.62 -4.00
N ALA A 91 -7.53 -1.42 -4.36
CA ALA A 91 -6.92 -0.10 -4.53
C ALA A 91 -7.67 0.70 -5.60
N GLY A 92 -7.95 0.09 -6.76
CA GLY A 92 -8.73 0.70 -7.83
C GLY A 92 -10.15 1.13 -7.39
N GLN A 93 -10.82 0.36 -6.52
CA GLN A 93 -12.11 0.77 -5.94
C GLN A 93 -11.97 1.98 -5.00
N ARG A 94 -10.93 2.00 -4.17
CA ARG A 94 -10.66 3.14 -3.26
C ARG A 94 -10.33 4.41 -4.05
N GLU A 95 -9.55 4.30 -5.11
CA GLU A 95 -9.21 5.39 -6.01
C GLU A 95 -10.44 5.96 -6.71
N LYS A 96 -11.30 5.11 -7.27
CA LYS A 96 -12.59 5.54 -7.85
C LYS A 96 -13.44 6.31 -6.83
N GLY A 97 -13.54 5.80 -5.61
CA GLY A 97 -14.27 6.47 -4.53
C GLY A 97 -13.66 7.82 -4.13
N ALA A 98 -12.33 7.90 -4.06
CA ALA A 98 -11.62 9.14 -3.75
C ALA A 98 -11.78 10.19 -4.86
N ALA A 99 -11.59 9.79 -6.12
CA ALA A 99 -11.77 10.65 -7.28
C ALA A 99 -13.18 11.25 -7.33
N HIS A 100 -14.20 10.42 -7.07
CA HIS A 100 -15.58 10.89 -7.04
C HIS A 100 -15.86 11.88 -5.89
N ARG A 101 -15.26 11.67 -4.69
CA ARG A 101 -15.36 12.64 -3.60
C ARG A 101 -14.71 13.98 -3.95
N LEU A 102 -13.51 13.94 -4.54
CA LEU A 102 -12.81 15.15 -5.00
C LEU A 102 -13.61 15.88 -6.08
N ALA A 103 -14.19 15.17 -7.04
CA ALA A 103 -15.04 15.76 -8.07
C ALA A 103 -16.30 16.43 -7.48
N ARG A 104 -16.91 15.84 -6.44
CA ARG A 104 -18.04 16.47 -5.74
C ARG A 104 -17.61 17.70 -4.96
N GLN A 105 -16.46 17.64 -4.29
CA GLN A 105 -15.90 18.78 -3.55
C GLN A 105 -15.56 19.94 -4.48
N SER A 106 -14.92 19.68 -5.63
CA SER A 106 -14.59 20.71 -6.61
C SER A 106 -15.83 21.39 -7.17
N ARG A 107 -16.86 20.62 -7.56
CA ARG A 107 -18.15 21.16 -8.00
C ARG A 107 -18.84 21.99 -6.92
N LYS A 108 -18.81 21.54 -5.66
CA LYS A 108 -19.38 22.30 -4.53
C LYS A 108 -18.62 23.62 -4.31
N ALA A 109 -17.29 23.57 -4.36
CA ALA A 109 -16.45 24.75 -4.22
C ALA A 109 -16.70 25.77 -5.35
N GLU A 110 -16.82 25.30 -6.60
CA GLU A 110 -17.14 26.15 -7.75
C GLU A 110 -18.54 26.77 -7.63
N LYS A 111 -19.55 25.98 -7.26
CA LYS A 111 -20.92 26.47 -7.00
C LYS A 111 -20.94 27.52 -5.89
N TYR A 112 -20.19 27.28 -4.82
CA TYR A 112 -20.06 28.25 -3.73
C TYR A 112 -19.41 29.54 -4.20
N LYS A 113 -18.28 29.47 -4.93
CA LYS A 113 -17.62 30.65 -5.52
C LYS A 113 -18.60 31.45 -6.36
N ARG A 114 -19.29 30.83 -7.33
CA ARG A 114 -20.27 31.50 -8.18
C ARG A 114 -21.36 32.19 -7.36
N ARG A 115 -21.97 31.50 -6.39
CA ARG A 115 -23.00 32.08 -5.52
C ARG A 115 -22.47 33.21 -4.64
N HIS A 116 -21.27 33.05 -4.08
CA HIS A 116 -20.67 34.05 -3.23
C HIS A 116 -20.34 35.31 -4.01
N TYR A 117 -19.75 35.20 -5.22
CA TYR A 117 -19.51 36.32 -6.12
C TYR A 117 -20.79 37.10 -6.49
N HIS A 118 -21.92 36.39 -6.69
CA HIS A 118 -23.20 37.05 -6.98
C HIS A 118 -23.87 37.62 -5.72
N ALA A 119 -23.72 36.97 -4.56
CA ALA A 119 -24.28 37.43 -3.29
C ALA A 119 -23.54 38.64 -2.70
N THR A 120 -22.25 38.81 -2.99
CA THR A 120 -21.48 40.00 -2.59
C THR A 120 -21.61 41.18 -3.56
N SER A 121 -22.46 41.08 -4.61
CA SER A 121 -22.72 42.17 -5.56
C SER A 121 -21.46 42.85 -6.10
N GLY A 122 -20.36 42.11 -6.27
CA GLY A 122 -19.08 42.68 -6.73
C GLY A 122 -18.37 43.61 -5.74
N ARG A 123 -18.73 43.62 -4.45
CA ARG A 123 -17.91 44.30 -3.43
C ARG A 123 -16.55 43.63 -3.36
N MET A 124 -15.54 44.32 -3.91
CA MET A 124 -14.15 43.91 -3.84
C MET A 124 -13.70 43.85 -2.38
N LEU A 125 -13.00 42.78 -2.01
CA LEU A 125 -12.34 42.70 -0.71
C LEU A 125 -11.30 43.83 -0.64
N PRO A 126 -11.25 44.63 0.44
CA PRO A 126 -10.22 45.63 0.59
C PRO A 126 -8.85 44.94 0.62
N LEU A 127 -8.03 45.23 -0.39
CA LEU A 127 -6.61 44.88 -0.36
C LEU A 127 -5.95 45.87 0.59
N LEU A 128 -5.54 45.40 1.77
CA LEU A 128 -4.60 46.13 2.62
C LEU A 128 -3.26 46.13 1.90
N LEU A 129 -2.92 47.26 1.27
CA LEU A 129 -1.59 47.48 0.72
C LEU A 129 -0.58 47.47 1.87
N SER A 130 0.47 46.67 1.72
CA SER A 130 1.61 46.70 2.64
C SER A 130 2.22 48.12 2.65
N PRO A 131 2.65 48.66 3.80
CA PRO A 131 3.25 49.99 3.87
C PRO A 131 4.54 50.02 3.02
N GLY A 132 4.45 50.56 1.80
CA GLY A 132 5.58 50.67 0.87
C GLY A 132 5.26 50.35 -0.59
N GLU A 133 4.08 49.82 -0.90
CA GLU A 133 3.69 49.53 -2.30
C GLU A 133 2.93 50.73 -2.90
N ALA A 134 3.52 51.37 -3.92
CA ALA A 134 2.90 52.50 -4.61
C ALA A 134 1.66 52.02 -5.41
N PRO A 135 0.56 52.80 -5.44
CA PRO A 135 -0.62 52.43 -6.22
C PRO A 135 -0.25 52.27 -7.70
N PRO A 136 -0.73 51.23 -8.41
CA PRO A 136 -0.53 51.13 -9.84
C PRO A 136 -1.24 52.30 -10.54
N GLU A 137 -0.46 53.13 -11.23
CA GLU A 137 -0.91 54.26 -12.05
C GLU A 137 -2.07 53.84 -12.99
N PRO A 138 -3.21 54.56 -12.98
CA PRO A 138 -4.33 54.26 -13.86
C PRO A 138 -3.96 54.61 -15.31
N ARG A 139 -3.59 53.59 -16.10
CA ARG A 139 -3.49 53.71 -17.56
C ARG A 139 -4.88 53.96 -18.13
N MET A 140 -5.14 55.18 -18.57
CA MET A 140 -6.37 55.59 -19.27
C MET A 140 -6.52 54.83 -20.60
N PRO A 141 -7.64 54.13 -20.87
CA PRO A 141 -8.04 53.83 -22.23
C PRO A 141 -8.86 54.99 -22.82
N ALA A 142 -8.64 55.24 -24.10
CA ALA A 142 -9.27 56.29 -24.87
C ALA A 142 -10.81 56.17 -24.95
N SER A 143 -11.46 57.33 -24.81
CA SER A 143 -12.77 57.74 -25.35
C SER A 143 -14.04 56.89 -25.11
N ALA A 144 -14.94 57.50 -24.32
CA ALA A 144 -16.41 57.57 -24.42
C ALA A 144 -17.30 56.47 -23.78
N PRO A 145 -18.59 56.75 -23.44
CA PRO A 145 -19.31 58.03 -23.37
C PRO A 145 -19.75 58.41 -21.93
N LYS A 146 -20.09 59.68 -21.74
CA LYS A 146 -20.56 60.31 -20.50
C LYS A 146 -21.80 59.59 -19.93
N SER A 147 -21.65 58.88 -18.82
CA SER A 147 -22.75 58.60 -17.91
C SER A 147 -22.58 59.45 -16.64
N ARG A 148 -23.67 60.12 -16.29
CA ARG A 148 -23.80 61.13 -15.24
C ARG A 148 -23.53 60.48 -13.87
N ALA A 149 -22.34 60.69 -13.31
CA ALA A 149 -22.03 60.31 -11.94
C ALA A 149 -22.80 61.24 -10.98
N LEU A 150 -23.70 60.67 -10.19
CA LEU A 150 -24.24 61.36 -9.01
C LEU A 150 -23.21 61.21 -7.88
N PRO A 151 -22.85 62.30 -7.18
CA PRO A 151 -22.05 62.20 -5.97
C PRO A 151 -22.98 61.70 -4.85
N THR A 152 -22.90 60.41 -4.54
CA THR A 152 -23.51 59.89 -3.31
C THR A 152 -22.56 60.19 -2.15
N GLU A 153 -22.74 61.34 -1.53
CA GLU A 153 -22.11 61.65 -0.24
C GLU A 153 -22.77 60.81 0.85
N PHE A 154 -22.06 59.79 1.35
CA PHE A 154 -22.38 59.18 2.64
C PHE A 154 -21.49 59.82 3.71
N LEU A 155 -22.07 60.73 4.48
CA LEU A 155 -21.51 61.24 5.72
C LEU A 155 -21.55 60.14 6.79
N GLY A 156 -20.38 59.78 7.33
CA GLY A 156 -20.33 58.94 8.53
C GLY A 156 -18.97 58.34 8.88
N GLY A 157 -18.06 59.15 9.44
CA GLY A 157 -17.12 58.70 10.48
C GLY A 157 -15.76 58.10 10.08
N ARG A 158 -14.71 58.91 10.25
CA ARG A 158 -13.32 58.57 10.65
C ARG A 158 -12.65 57.33 10.01
N LEU A 159 -12.01 57.57 8.88
CA LEU A 159 -10.58 57.32 8.56
C LEU A 159 -10.50 57.48 7.04
N HIS A 160 -9.49 58.21 6.57
CA HIS A 160 -9.34 58.60 5.17
C HIS A 160 -8.86 57.39 4.32
N GLU A 161 -9.61 56.29 4.33
CA GLU A 161 -9.35 55.13 3.48
C GLU A 161 -9.73 55.52 2.04
N LYS A 162 -8.70 55.74 1.21
CA LYS A 162 -8.89 55.97 -0.22
C LYS A 162 -9.30 54.64 -0.85
N TRP A 163 -10.59 54.50 -1.14
CA TRP A 163 -11.14 53.36 -1.85
C TRP A 163 -10.75 53.46 -3.33
N TYR A 164 -9.86 52.59 -3.79
CA TYR A 164 -9.53 52.48 -5.21
C TYR A 164 -10.41 51.42 -5.86
N ALA A 165 -11.35 51.84 -6.71
CA ALA A 165 -12.10 50.94 -7.57
C ALA A 165 -11.24 50.57 -8.79
N VAL A 166 -10.69 49.36 -8.81
CA VAL A 166 -10.04 48.81 -10.00
C VAL A 166 -11.09 48.04 -10.80
N PRO A 167 -11.55 48.55 -11.97
CA PRO A 167 -12.44 47.79 -12.84
C PRO A 167 -11.65 46.63 -13.45
N LEU A 168 -11.94 45.40 -13.00
CA LEU A 168 -11.44 44.19 -13.64
C LEU A 168 -12.23 43.95 -14.93
N SER A 169 -11.79 44.56 -16.03
CA SER A 169 -12.29 44.19 -17.36
C SER A 169 -11.70 42.84 -17.75
N LEU A 170 -12.53 41.79 -17.76
CA LEU A 170 -12.22 40.56 -18.46
C LEU A 170 -12.05 40.89 -19.95
N GLY A 171 -10.81 40.82 -20.44
CA GLY A 171 -10.52 40.84 -21.86
C GLY A 171 -11.39 39.80 -22.56
N ARG A 172 -12.20 40.25 -23.51
CA ARG A 172 -12.94 39.35 -24.40
C ARG A 172 -11.90 38.56 -25.20
N LYS A 173 -12.07 37.23 -25.24
CA LYS A 173 -11.39 36.37 -26.21
C LYS A 173 -11.86 36.70 -27.61
#